data_AF-A0A8J3G5K1-F1
#
_entry.id   AF-A0A8J3G5K1-F1
#
_cell.length_a   1.000
_cell.length_b   1.000
_cell.length_c   1.000
_cell.angle_alpha   90.00
_cell.angle_beta   90.00
_cell.angle_gamma   90.00
#
_symmetry.space_group_name_H-M   'P 1'
#
loop_
_entity.id
_entity.type
_entity.pdbx_description
1 polymer ?
#
loop_
_entity_poly.entity_id
_entity_poly.type
_entity_poly.pdbx_seq_one_letter_code
_entity_poly.pdbx_strand_id
1 'polypeptide(L)'
;MEPLLVSKKGGKLEVKTRRLAVKGLASNLPDKIDVDISKLDLGKSFKVGELSAEGFEILTSPNVSIVTIGIPRALRGKKAE
;
A
#
# COMPACT_ATOMS: atom_id res chain seq x y z
N MET A 1 11.32 6.61 10.07
CA MET A 1 10.62 7.60 9.22
C MET A 1 9.14 7.36 9.39
N GLU A 2 8.46 8.20 10.17
CA GLU A 2 7.01 8.09 10.40
C GLU A 2 6.22 8.35 9.11
N PRO A 3 5.10 7.64 8.87
CA PRO A 3 4.24 7.91 7.73
C PRO A 3 3.43 9.19 7.97
N LEU A 4 4.08 10.35 7.79
CA LEU A 4 3.52 11.71 7.92
C LEU A 4 2.27 11.96 7.06
N LEU A 5 2.01 11.14 6.04
CA LEU A 5 0.89 11.28 5.11
C LEU A 5 -0.46 10.92 5.73
N VAL A 6 -0.49 9.97 6.66
CA VAL A 6 -1.71 9.44 7.30
C VAL A 6 -2.37 10.55 8.14
N SER A 7 -1.55 11.38 8.78
CA SER A 7 -2.00 12.45 9.67
C SER A 7 -2.64 13.63 8.94
N LYS A 8 -2.29 13.89 7.66
CA LYS A 8 -2.85 15.04 6.90
C LYS A 8 -4.27 14.81 6.38
N LYS A 9 -4.60 13.59 5.94
CA LYS A 9 -5.98 13.23 5.51
C LYS A 9 -6.83 12.68 6.67
N GLY A 10 -6.28 12.55 7.87
CA GLY A 10 -6.96 11.97 9.04
C GLY A 10 -7.26 10.47 8.93
N GLY A 11 -6.72 9.80 7.90
CA GLY A 11 -6.90 8.37 7.68
C GLY A 11 -6.20 7.53 8.74
N LYS A 12 -6.53 6.24 8.84
CA LYS A 12 -5.70 5.26 9.57
C LYS A 12 -5.00 4.36 8.56
N LEU A 13 -3.69 4.19 8.67
CA LEU A 13 -2.97 3.23 7.83
C LEU A 13 -3.28 1.81 8.28
N GLU A 14 -3.85 1.00 7.39
CA GLU A 14 -4.11 -0.42 7.61
C GLU A 14 -3.26 -1.25 6.66
N VAL A 15 -2.17 -1.81 7.18
CA VAL A 15 -1.31 -2.71 6.42
C VAL A 15 -1.94 -4.11 6.44
N LYS A 16 -2.40 -4.57 5.28
CA LYS A 16 -2.98 -5.91 5.09
C LYS A 16 -1.88 -6.94 4.86
N THR A 17 -0.92 -6.61 4.01
CA THR A 17 0.14 -7.53 3.58
C THR A 17 1.50 -6.98 3.99
N ARG A 18 2.19 -7.69 4.88
CA ARG A 18 3.52 -7.29 5.39
C ARG A 18 4.69 -7.95 4.66
N ARG A 19 4.42 -9.03 3.92
CA ARG A 19 5.42 -9.83 3.21
C ARG A 19 4.86 -10.17 1.84
N LEU A 20 5.69 -10.04 0.81
CA LEU A 20 5.36 -10.40 -0.55
C LEU A 20 6.31 -11.51 -1.00
N ALA A 21 5.76 -12.54 -1.63
CA ALA A 21 6.56 -13.51 -2.33
C ALA A 21 7.02 -12.90 -3.66
N VAL A 22 8.33 -12.85 -3.85
CA VAL A 22 9.01 -12.34 -5.04
C VAL A 22 10.00 -13.39 -5.53
N LYS A 23 10.25 -13.41 -6.83
CA LYS A 23 11.17 -14.33 -7.49
C LYS A 23 12.05 -13.55 -8.43
N GLY A 24 13.35 -13.75 -8.37
CA GLY A 24 14.29 -13.04 -9.23
C GLY A 24 15.70 -13.51 -8.98
N LEU A 25 16.64 -12.88 -9.67
CA LEU A 25 18.06 -13.06 -9.36
C LEU A 25 18.35 -12.51 -7.97
N ALA A 26 19.23 -13.19 -7.22
CA ALA A 26 19.64 -12.76 -5.89
C ALA A 26 20.18 -11.31 -5.89
N SER A 27 20.85 -10.90 -6.97
CA SER A 27 21.36 -9.54 -7.15
C SER A 27 20.28 -8.47 -7.33
N ASN A 28 19.07 -8.85 -7.73
CA ASN A 28 17.97 -7.94 -8.02
C ASN A 28 16.89 -7.96 -6.93
N LEU A 29 17.08 -8.73 -5.86
CA LEU A 29 16.10 -8.84 -4.80
C LEU A 29 16.25 -7.63 -3.86
N PRO A 30 15.23 -6.76 -3.72
CA PRO A 30 15.34 -5.60 -2.84
C PRO A 30 15.18 -6.02 -1.38
N ASP A 31 16.00 -5.47 -0.48
CA ASP A 31 15.81 -5.62 0.98
C ASP A 31 14.53 -4.95 1.47
N LYS A 32 14.10 -3.86 0.81
CA LYS A 32 12.88 -3.10 1.13
C LYS A 32 12.24 -2.60 -0.16
N ILE A 33 10.91 -2.62 -0.19
CA ILE A 33 10.11 -2.07 -1.28
C ILE A 33 9.44 -0.81 -0.74
N ASP A 34 9.83 0.34 -1.26
CA ASP A 34 9.17 1.61 -0.97
C ASP A 34 7.86 1.72 -1.76
N VAL A 35 6.78 1.99 -1.05
CA VAL A 35 5.44 2.11 -1.62
C VAL A 35 4.94 3.52 -1.40
N ASP A 36 4.80 4.28 -2.49
CA ASP A 36 4.22 5.62 -2.42
C ASP A 36 2.69 5.54 -2.31
N ILE A 37 2.19 5.94 -1.14
CA ILE A 37 0.75 6.05 -0.85
C ILE A 37 0.28 7.50 -0.77
N SER A 38 1.13 8.46 -1.15
CA SER A 38 0.83 9.90 -1.06
C SER A 38 -0.42 10.29 -1.84
N LYS A 39 -0.67 9.61 -2.96
CA LYS A 39 -1.82 9.84 -3.84
C LYS A 39 -3.07 9.03 -3.47
N LEU A 40 -3.02 8.17 -2.45
CA LEU A 40 -4.19 7.40 -2.03
C LEU A 40 -5.23 8.28 -1.31
N ASP A 41 -6.50 7.91 -1.50
CA ASP A 41 -7.64 8.50 -0.81
C ASP A 41 -8.15 7.64 0.33
N LEU A 42 -8.91 8.26 1.23
CA LEU A 42 -9.63 7.57 2.29
C LEU A 42 -10.54 6.47 1.70
N GLY A 43 -10.39 5.26 2.20
CA GLY A 43 -11.10 4.06 1.75
C GLY A 43 -10.51 3.37 0.53
N LYS A 44 -9.45 3.92 -0.09
CA LYS A 44 -8.73 3.25 -1.19
C LYS A 44 -7.63 2.34 -0.64
N SER A 45 -7.29 1.34 -1.44
CA SER A 45 -6.23 0.37 -1.15
C SER A 45 -5.22 0.35 -2.29
N PHE A 46 -3.94 0.25 -1.93
CA PHE A 46 -2.84 0.06 -2.87
C PHE A 46 -2.65 -1.44 -3.10
N LYS A 47 -2.65 -1.88 -4.36
CA LYS A 47 -2.55 -3.29 -4.72
C LYS A 47 -1.16 -3.69 -5.18
N VAL A 48 -0.88 -4.99 -5.13
CA VAL A 48 0.38 -5.57 -5.62
C VAL A 48 0.61 -5.27 -7.11
N GLY A 49 -0.45 -5.27 -7.92
CA GLY A 49 -0.33 -4.97 -9.35
C GLY A 49 0.10 -3.52 -9.67
N GLU A 50 0.05 -2.61 -8.69
CA GLU A 50 0.52 -1.23 -8.84
C GLU A 50 1.99 -1.05 -8.43
N LEU A 51 2.65 -2.12 -7.96
CA LEU A 51 4.08 -2.10 -7.67
C LEU A 51 4.89 -2.15 -8.97
N SER A 52 5.88 -1.25 -9.08
CA SER A 52 6.95 -1.41 -10.07
C SER A 52 7.92 -2.49 -9.59
N ALA A 53 8.00 -3.59 -10.35
CA ALA A 53 8.97 -4.65 -10.13
C ALA A 53 10.03 -4.58 -11.22
N GLU A 54 11.19 -3.99 -10.92
CA GLU A 54 12.32 -3.89 -11.85
C GLU A 54 13.38 -4.93 -11.48
N GLY A 55 13.55 -5.96 -12.32
CA GLY A 55 14.55 -7.00 -12.14
C GLY A 55 14.13 -8.19 -11.27
N PHE A 56 12.91 -8.20 -10.74
CA PHE A 56 12.29 -9.34 -10.05
C PHE A 56 10.80 -9.45 -10.42
N GLU A 57 10.22 -10.63 -10.26
CA GLU A 57 8.82 -10.93 -10.50
C GLU A 57 8.10 -11.10 -9.17
N ILE A 58 6.91 -10.51 -9.04
CA ILE A 58 6.08 -10.66 -7.85
C ILE A 58 5.19 -11.89 -8.04
N LEU A 59 5.40 -12.93 -7.22
CA LEU A 59 4.58 -14.16 -7.23
C LEU A 59 3.24 -13.96 -6.50
N THR A 60 3.14 -12.92 -5.69
CA THR A 60 1.90 -12.57 -5.00
C THR A 60 0.88 -12.08 -6.01
N SER A 61 -0.37 -12.53 -5.91
CA SER A 61 -1.42 -12.14 -6.86
C SER A 61 -1.58 -10.61 -6.92
N PRO A 62 -1.68 -10.01 -8.13
CA PRO A 62 -1.79 -8.56 -8.29
C PRO A 62 -3.05 -7.96 -7.68
N ASN A 63 -4.08 -8.78 -7.43
CA ASN A 63 -5.32 -8.36 -6.78
C ASN A 63 -5.19 -8.18 -5.26
N VAL A 64 -4.11 -8.67 -4.65
CA VAL A 64 -3.88 -8.56 -3.21
C VAL A 64 -3.62 -7.09 -2.86
N SER A 65 -4.32 -6.61 -1.83
CA SER A 65 -4.10 -5.27 -1.28
C SER A 65 -2.95 -5.29 -0.28
N ILE A 66 -2.00 -4.37 -0.43
CA ILE A 66 -0.84 -4.22 0.46
C ILE A 66 -1.23 -3.37 1.66
N VAL A 67 -1.79 -2.19 1.37
CA VAL A 67 -2.13 -1.18 2.37
C VAL A 67 -3.42 -0.47 1.98
N THR A 68 -4.21 -0.14 2.98
CA THR A 68 -5.48 0.57 2.84
C THR A 68 -5.47 1.77 3.76
N ILE A 69 -6.02 2.90 3.30
CA ILE A 69 -6.27 4.03 4.18
C ILE A 69 -7.67 3.88 4.76
N GLY A 70 -7.76 3.41 6.00
CA GLY A 70 -9.00 3.29 6.76
C GLY A 70 -9.64 4.66 6.97
N ILE A 71 -10.97 4.71 6.79
CA ILE A 71 -11.77 5.92 7.03
C ILE A 71 -11.98 6.06 8.54
N PRO A 72 -11.50 7.15 9.18
CA PRO A 72 -11.70 7.34 10.62
C PRO A 72 -13.19 7.52 10.90
N ARG A 73 -13.62 7.11 12.10
CA ARG A 73 -15.03 7.22 12.53
C ARG A 73 -15.55 8.67 12.45
N ALA A 74 -14.68 9.65 12.72
CA ALA A 74 -15.00 11.08 12.62
C ALA A 74 -15.35 11.54 11.19
N LEU A 75 -14.89 10.85 10.15
CA LEU A 75 -15.17 11.18 8.74
C LEU A 75 -16.24 10.27 8.11
N ARG A 76 -16.77 9.30 8.87
CA ARG A 76 -17.67 8.23 8.39
C ARG A 76 -19.10 8.69 8.03
N GLY A 77 -19.33 10.01 7.96
CA GLY A 77 -20.61 10.62 7.57
C GLY A 77 -20.54 11.54 6.34
N LYS A 78 -19.36 11.78 5.75
CA LYS A 78 -19.19 12.74 4.64
C LYS A 78 -19.08 12.13 3.23
N LYS A 79 -19.40 10.85 3.06
CA LYS A 79 -19.37 10.19 1.74
C LYS A 79 -20.67 9.43 1.52
N ALA A 80 -21.73 10.20 1.34
CA ALA A 80 -23.00 9.79 0.78
C ALA A 80 -23.52 10.98 -0.03
N GLU A 81 -22.94 11.18 -1.21
CA GLU A 81 -23.59 11.80 -2.37
C GLU A 81 -22.92 11.26 -3.63
#